data_AF-I3ZHI4-F1
#
_entry.id   AF-I3ZHI4-F1
#
_cell.length_a   1.000
_cell.length_b   1.000
_cell.length_c   1.000
_cell.angle_alpha   90.00
_cell.angle_beta   90.00
_cell.angle_gamma   90.00
#
_symmetry.space_group_name_H-M   'P 1'
#
loop_
_entity.id
_entity.type
_entity.pdbx_description
1 polymer ?
#
loop_
_entity_poly.entity_id
_entity_poly.type
_entity_poly.pdbx_seq_one_letter_code
_entity_poly.pdbx_strand_id
1 'polypeptide(L)'
;MTDNPLPGSVQQMCDLMTGMATALVDQPDKVRVEAETFETETVLRLYVATDDLGKLIGKQGRTARSLRTILGAAGSKLQQRFSLDVQSE
;
A
#
# COMPACT_ATOMS: atom_id res chain seq x y z
N MET A 1 -26.13 0.37 2.82
CA MET A 1 -25.12 1.04 1.98
C MET A 1 -24.26 -0.07 1.43
N THR A 2 -24.26 -0.22 0.10
CA THR A 2 -23.82 -1.41 -0.62
C THR A 2 -22.39 -1.78 -0.25
N ASP A 3 -22.24 -2.97 0.32
CA ASP A 3 -21.01 -3.74 0.38
C ASP A 3 -20.64 -4.08 -1.07
N ASN A 4 -20.03 -3.12 -1.77
CA ASN A 4 -19.48 -3.36 -3.08
C ASN A 4 -18.03 -3.79 -2.85
N PRO A 5 -17.72 -5.09 -2.94
CA PRO A 5 -16.38 -5.56 -2.73
C PRO A 5 -15.44 -4.87 -3.73
N LEU A 6 -14.23 -4.55 -3.28
CA LEU A 6 -13.21 -3.97 -4.14
C LEU A 6 -13.01 -4.88 -5.38
N PRO A 7 -12.73 -4.29 -6.56
CA PRO A 7 -12.34 -5.08 -7.72
C PRO A 7 -11.19 -6.04 -7.35
N GLY A 8 -11.22 -7.27 -7.85
CA GLY A 8 -10.23 -8.30 -7.46
C GLY A 8 -8.77 -7.87 -7.68
N SER A 9 -8.49 -7.07 -8.72
CA SER A 9 -7.16 -6.49 -8.97
C SER A 9 -6.71 -5.54 -7.87
N VAL A 10 -7.64 -4.75 -7.31
CA VAL A 10 -7.37 -3.81 -6.21
C VAL A 10 -7.12 -4.59 -4.93
N GLN A 11 -7.91 -5.62 -4.65
CA GLN A 11 -7.72 -6.47 -3.48
C GLN A 11 -6.35 -7.16 -3.51
N GLN A 12 -5.97 -7.76 -4.64
CA GLN A 12 -4.66 -8.39 -4.83
C GLN A 12 -3.50 -7.41 -4.55
N MET A 13 -3.67 -6.14 -4.91
CA MET A 13 -2.65 -5.12 -4.69
C MET A 13 -2.57 -4.67 -3.22
N CYS A 14 -3.72 -4.60 -2.54
CA CYS A 14 -3.78 -4.37 -1.09
C CYS A 14 -3.09 -5.51 -0.34
N ASP A 15 -3.34 -6.75 -0.72
CA ASP A 15 -2.73 -7.94 -0.10
C ASP A 15 -1.20 -7.94 -0.31
N LEU A 16 -0.74 -7.59 -1.51
CA LEU A 16 0.68 -7.43 -1.82
C LEU A 16 1.34 -6.39 -0.91
N MET A 17 0.74 -5.20 -0.79
CA MET A 17 1.28 -4.12 0.05
C MET A 17 1.24 -4.49 1.53
N THR A 18 0.17 -5.13 1.99
CA THR A 18 0.03 -5.62 3.37
C THR A 18 1.13 -6.63 3.70
N GLY A 19 1.36 -7.62 2.83
CA GLY A 19 2.42 -8.62 3.02
C GLY A 19 3.83 -8.02 3.05
N MET A 20 4.10 -7.00 2.22
CA MET A 20 5.39 -6.31 2.25
C MET A 20 5.55 -5.45 3.50
N ALA A 21 4.53 -4.68 3.87
CA ALA A 21 4.59 -3.78 5.00
C ALA A 21 4.73 -4.53 6.33
N THR A 22 3.93 -5.60 6.53
CA THR A 22 3.99 -6.44 7.73
C THR A 22 5.38 -7.07 7.95
N ALA A 23 6.12 -7.37 6.88
CA ALA A 23 7.48 -7.91 6.98
C ALA A 23 8.55 -6.86 7.36
N LEU A 24 8.21 -5.57 7.37
CA LEU A 24 9.15 -4.45 7.57
C LEU A 24 8.96 -3.70 8.90
N VAL A 25 7.92 -4.03 9.66
CA VAL A 25 7.50 -3.33 10.88
C VAL A 25 7.56 -4.22 12.11
N ASP A 26 7.56 -3.62 13.31
CA ASP A 26 7.51 -4.41 14.56
C ASP A 26 6.07 -4.73 14.98
N GLN A 27 5.08 -3.92 14.58
CA GLN A 27 3.65 -4.11 14.89
C GLN A 27 2.87 -4.50 13.63
N PRO A 28 2.99 -5.75 13.13
CA PRO A 28 2.33 -6.19 11.90
C PRO A 28 0.79 -6.17 11.99
N ASP A 29 0.25 -6.30 13.20
CA ASP A 29 -1.18 -6.22 13.50
C ASP A 29 -1.76 -4.82 13.30
N LYS A 30 -0.92 -3.77 13.30
CA LYS A 30 -1.31 -2.38 13.04
C LYS A 30 -1.10 -1.96 11.58
N VAL A 31 -0.80 -2.90 10.70
CA VAL A 31 -0.72 -2.63 9.27
C VAL A 31 -2.11 -2.72 8.67
N ARG A 32 -2.59 -1.60 8.13
CA ARG A 32 -3.86 -1.55 7.40
C ARG A 32 -3.65 -0.89 6.04
N VAL A 33 -4.23 -1.47 4.99
CA VAL A 33 -4.22 -0.88 3.65
C VAL A 33 -5.65 -0.57 3.25
N GLU A 34 -5.89 0.67 2.85
CA GLU A 34 -7.14 1.09 2.20
C GLU A 34 -6.88 1.46 0.75
N ALA A 35 -7.88 1.19 -0.09
CA ALA A 35 -7.85 1.60 -1.49
C ALA A 35 -8.92 2.66 -1.75
N GLU A 36 -8.52 3.71 -2.45
CA GLU A 36 -9.43 4.69 -3.02
C GLU A 36 -9.25 4.70 -4.53
N THR A 37 -10.31 4.33 -5.25
CA THR A 37 -10.29 4.27 -6.71
C THR A 37 -10.85 5.55 -7.30
N PHE A 38 -10.06 6.19 -8.14
CA PHE A 38 -10.42 7.32 -8.98
C PHE A 38 -10.51 6.89 -10.44
N GLU A 39 -10.92 7.81 -11.32
CA GLU A 39 -11.06 7.52 -12.75
C GLU A 39 -9.75 7.08 -13.42
N THR A 40 -8.60 7.58 -12.95
CA THR A 40 -7.31 7.38 -13.62
C THR A 40 -6.27 6.64 -12.78
N GLU A 41 -6.49 6.49 -11.48
CA GLU A 41 -5.58 5.78 -10.58
C GLU A 41 -6.31 5.21 -9.38
N THR A 42 -5.66 4.26 -8.70
CA THR A 42 -6.06 3.79 -7.38
C THR A 42 -4.97 4.13 -6.37
N VAL A 43 -5.34 4.92 -5.36
CA VAL A 43 -4.44 5.29 -4.26
C VAL A 43 -4.55 4.22 -3.18
N LEU A 44 -3.44 3.57 -2.86
CA LEU A 44 -3.32 2.69 -1.70
C LEU A 44 -2.79 3.49 -0.53
N ARG A 45 -3.59 3.63 0.52
CA ARG A 45 -3.20 4.26 1.79
C ARG A 45 -2.76 3.18 2.76
N LEU A 46 -1.47 3.16 3.07
CA LEU A 46 -0.85 2.26 4.02
C LEU A 46 -0.74 2.96 5.37
N TYR A 47 -1.48 2.46 6.34
CA TYR A 47 -1.45 2.88 7.73
C TYR A 47 -0.56 1.93 8.53
N VAL A 48 0.30 2.51 9.36
CA VAL A 48 1.14 1.78 10.32
C VAL A 48 1.22 2.51 11.65
N ALA A 49 1.68 1.82 12.68
CA ALA A 49 2.02 2.44 13.94
C ALA A 49 3.04 3.58 13.75
N THR A 50 2.92 4.65 14.53
CA THR A 50 3.83 5.81 14.47
C THR A 50 5.30 5.41 14.59
N ASP A 51 5.61 4.44 15.46
CA ASP A 51 6.96 3.92 15.70
C ASP A 51 7.54 3.14 14.51
N ASP A 52 6.68 2.63 13.64
CA ASP A 52 7.07 1.84 12.48
C ASP A 52 7.17 2.67 11.19
N LEU A 53 6.62 3.89 11.18
CA LEU A 53 6.68 4.81 10.04
C LEU A 53 8.12 5.01 9.57
N GLY A 54 9.06 5.27 10.49
CA GLY A 54 10.47 5.48 10.17
C GLY A 54 11.12 4.30 9.43
N LYS A 55 10.70 3.06 9.75
CA LYS A 55 11.22 1.83 9.13
C LYS A 55 10.68 1.64 7.72
N LEU A 56 9.37 1.90 7.53
CA LEU A 56 8.74 1.84 6.22
C LEU A 56 9.20 2.93 5.26
N ILE A 57 9.40 4.15 5.75
CA ILE A 57 10.02 5.19 4.94
C ILE A 57 11.47 4.78 4.62
N GLY A 58 12.19 4.32 5.63
CA GLY A 58 13.59 3.93 5.52
C GLY A 58 14.51 5.14 5.33
N LYS A 59 15.81 4.92 5.48
CA LYS A 59 16.82 5.99 5.32
C LYS A 59 16.67 6.66 3.95
N GLN A 60 16.47 7.98 3.95
CA GLN A 60 16.26 8.81 2.75
C GLN A 60 15.05 8.37 1.89
N GLY A 61 14.04 7.73 2.49
CA GLY A 61 12.85 7.28 1.77
C GLY A 61 13.07 6.07 0.85
N ARG A 62 14.21 5.37 0.96
CA ARG A 62 14.57 4.28 0.04
C ARG A 62 13.59 3.12 0.10
N THR A 63 13.11 2.74 1.28
CA THR A 63 12.16 1.62 1.44
C THR A 63 10.83 1.97 0.80
N ALA A 64 10.27 3.14 1.12
CA ALA A 64 9.01 3.59 0.52
C ALA A 64 9.11 3.79 -1.00
N ARG A 65 10.28 4.20 -1.53
CA ARG A 65 10.52 4.27 -2.98
C ARG A 65 10.54 2.88 -3.63
N SER A 66 11.14 1.89 -2.99
CA SER A 66 11.14 0.50 -3.47
C SER A 66 9.72 -0.07 -3.50
N LEU A 67 8.93 0.14 -2.43
CA LEU A 67 7.52 -0.27 -2.39
C LEU A 67 6.72 0.36 -3.53
N ARG A 68 6.87 1.67 -3.77
CA ARG A 68 6.24 2.37 -4.90
C ARG A 68 6.67 1.81 -6.26
N THR A 69 7.94 1.45 -6.42
CA THR A 69 8.45 0.84 -7.66
C THR A 69 7.79 -0.51 -7.92
N ILE A 70 7.69 -1.35 -6.88
CA ILE A 70 7.07 -2.66 -6.98
C ILE A 70 5.57 -2.53 -7.30
N LEU A 71 4.88 -1.63 -6.59
CA LEU A 71 3.48 -1.34 -6.81
C LEU A 71 3.22 -0.86 -8.25
N GLY A 72 4.02 0.07 -8.75
CA GLY A 72 3.92 0.56 -10.13
C GLY A 72 4.17 -0.52 -11.17
N ALA A 73 5.15 -1.41 -10.95
CA ALA A 73 5.44 -2.52 -11.84
C ALA A 73 4.31 -3.57 -11.85
N ALA A 74 3.76 -3.90 -10.68
CA ALA A 74 2.63 -4.83 -10.55
C ALA A 74 1.37 -4.24 -11.20
N GLY A 75 1.07 -2.96 -10.95
CA GLY A 75 -0.04 -2.23 -11.56
C GLY A 75 0.05 -2.15 -13.09
N SER A 76 1.26 -1.93 -13.62
CA SER A 76 1.49 -1.89 -15.08
C SER A 76 1.10 -3.19 -15.76
N LYS A 77 1.30 -4.35 -15.12
CA LYS A 77 0.86 -5.66 -15.66
C LYS A 77 -0.67 -5.80 -15.70
N LEU A 78 -1.37 -5.09 -14.83
CA LEU A 78 -2.83 -5.06 -14.75
C LEU A 78 -3.45 -3.93 -15.59
N GLN A 79 -2.63 -3.17 -16.31
CA GLN A 79 -3.05 -1.94 -17.03
C GLN A 79 -3.81 -0.95 -16.13
N GLN A 80 -3.51 -0.94 -14.84
CA GLN A 80 -4.13 -0.08 -13.84
C GLN A 80 -3.04 0.69 -13.09
N ARG A 81 -3.22 2.01 -12.96
CA ARG A 81 -2.25 2.86 -12.27
C ARG A 81 -2.52 2.81 -10.76
N PHE A 82 -1.46 2.53 -9.99
CA PHE A 82 -1.50 2.55 -8.54
C PHE A 82 -0.46 3.53 -7.97
N SER A 83 -0.81 4.18 -6.88
CA SER A 83 0.09 5.01 -6.09
C SER A 83 0.02 4.61 -4.60
N LEU A 84 1.09 4.86 -3.86
CA LEU A 84 1.20 4.51 -2.43
C LEU A 84 1.38 5.78 -1.60
N ASP A 85 0.45 5.98 -0.67
CA ASP A 85 0.56 6.94 0.43
C ASP A 85 0.81 6.19 1.74
N VAL A 86 1.77 6.66 2.54
CA VAL A 86 2.15 6.01 3.80
C VAL A 86 1.83 6.98 4.93
N GLN A 87 0.95 6.58 5.83
CA GLN A 87 0.46 7.38 6.94
C GLN A 87 0.71 6.66 8.27
N SER A 88 0.91 7.44 9.32
CA SER A 88 0.81 6.92 10.68
C SER A 88 -0.65 6.91 11.11
N GLU A 89 -1.06 5.86 11.81
CA GLU A 89 -2.31 5.84 12.60
C GLU A 89 -2.18 6.69 13.88
#